data_AF-A0AAE2D8M9-F1
#
_entry.id   AF-A0AAE2D8M9-F1
#
_cell.length_a   1.000
_cell.length_b   1.000
_cell.length_c   1.000
_cell.angle_alpha   90.00
_cell.angle_beta   90.00
_cell.angle_gamma   90.00
#
_symmetry.space_group_name_H-M   'P 1'
#
loop_
_entity.id
_entity.type
_entity.pdbx_description
1 polymer ?
#
loop_
_entity_poly.entity_id
_entity_poly.type
_entity_poly.pdbx_seq_one_letter_code
_entity_poly.pdbx_strand_id
1 'polypeptide(L)'
;MPSMLCSAVWFFPLHVQLGSGYIQRGRKPWMLLKLATTRLLDVGYLLDKMAIYTLRRKHKSTGILKVVDGNPSLLSCTLLPSPVPKILLHRAKNIQRDFNLLYHRVAMDHEFLDAILRPVLIVDPYLRSLWDIYSRIRTNQMAQDIVLGLNRSDYMLHVQEDLCSAKRQALMHRLQSTKLAAQSDIETKDEAWDGLSIKQVEFNMIACSFCGLGQRIVPQHRIALSLHGISKDFNSRVPDCFSADRFSEALLSACRMYIEDCSRRSLVPAKVSILVVVGDNEGNIYDHRALIGCLLLKNPEVNVLYHSFNYLKTGLKLDPNFRLFVDNQEIAVVYFRTGYTPDAFPDEETWNVKYQLEKSLAIKCPCIQYMLANTKIIQAALSKPKYLSRFFPPDSTSYVNILSTFVHQYTLDEEMEISDSTEIHYAVSDCLLRPDDYVLKPQREGGGNNYFGEELAHKLKSIINHPERKFYILMKRIQPYTFENYVLDSSSMFKESEARRMVTEIGIFGAILARKNHIFLNECSGHLLRSKPLESNEGGIVAGFGCLDSPFLV
;
A
#
# COMPACT_ATOMS: atom_id res chain seq x y z
N MET A 1 1.57 36.98 -1.92
CA MET A 1 2.56 36.40 -0.98
C MET A 1 1.98 36.44 0.42
N PRO A 2 1.74 35.29 1.06
CA PRO A 2 1.73 35.22 2.51
C PRO A 2 2.66 34.13 3.04
N SER A 3 3.38 34.51 4.09
CA SER A 3 4.37 33.75 4.84
C SER A 3 3.74 32.87 5.93
N MET A 4 4.36 31.70 6.10
CA MET A 4 4.39 30.78 7.24
C MET A 4 3.70 31.23 8.54
N LEU A 5 2.75 30.41 9.00
CA LEU A 5 2.40 30.32 10.42
C LEU A 5 2.74 28.90 10.91
N CYS A 6 3.80 28.87 11.72
CA CYS A 6 4.31 27.70 12.40
C CYS A 6 3.45 27.37 13.63
N SER A 7 3.28 26.07 13.86
CA SER A 7 2.62 25.44 15.00
C SER A 7 3.17 25.89 16.36
N ALA A 8 2.32 26.49 17.19
CA ALA A 8 2.57 26.70 18.62
C ALA A 8 1.81 25.65 19.44
N VAL A 9 2.53 24.71 20.04
CA VAL A 9 2.00 23.78 21.05
C VAL A 9 2.27 24.37 22.42
N TRP A 10 1.20 24.69 23.15
CA TRP A 10 1.24 25.22 24.51
C TRP A 10 1.76 24.17 25.52
N PHE A 11 2.74 24.55 26.34
CA PHE A 11 3.13 23.83 27.55
C PHE A 11 2.49 24.51 28.76
N PHE A 12 1.72 23.77 29.55
CA PHE A 12 1.39 24.12 30.94
C PHE A 12 2.12 23.16 31.88
N PRO A 13 2.82 23.63 32.93
CA PRO A 13 3.32 22.76 33.99
C PRO A 13 2.25 22.62 35.09
N LEU A 14 1.85 21.39 35.41
CA LEU A 14 1.16 21.11 36.66
C LEU A 14 2.15 20.53 37.67
N HIS A 15 2.39 21.26 38.76
CA HIS A 15 3.00 20.73 39.97
C HIS A 15 2.05 19.72 40.63
N VAL A 16 2.57 18.54 40.98
CA VAL A 16 1.92 17.62 41.92
C VAL A 16 2.94 17.28 43.02
N GLN A 17 2.59 17.66 44.25
CA GLN A 17 3.27 17.28 45.48
C GLN A 17 3.27 15.75 45.64
N LEU A 18 4.44 15.17 45.90
CA LEU A 18 4.58 13.77 46.28
C LEU A 18 4.37 13.63 47.79
N GLY A 19 3.28 12.96 48.17
CA GLY A 19 3.08 12.42 49.51
C GLY A 19 3.91 11.16 49.73
N SER A 20 4.54 11.08 50.90
CA SER A 20 5.39 9.99 51.39
C SER A 20 4.62 8.69 51.62
N GLY A 21 5.20 7.54 51.24
CA GLY A 21 4.70 6.24 51.68
C GLY A 21 5.40 5.03 51.06
N TYR A 22 6.47 4.56 51.71
CA TYR A 22 7.00 3.19 51.77
C TYR A 22 6.94 2.28 50.52
N ILE A 23 8.11 2.04 49.90
CA ILE A 23 8.42 0.76 49.23
C ILE A 23 9.77 0.24 49.74
N GLN A 24 9.73 -1.00 50.23
CA GLN A 24 10.88 -1.75 50.72
C GLN A 24 11.87 -2.12 49.60
N ARG A 25 13.13 -2.22 50.02
CA ARG A 25 14.34 -2.54 49.27
C ARG A 25 14.26 -3.83 48.45
N GLY A 26 14.88 -3.80 47.26
CA GLY A 26 15.47 -5.01 46.68
C GLY A 26 15.78 -4.95 45.18
N ARG A 27 16.87 -4.29 44.77
CA ARG A 27 17.84 -4.76 43.74
C ARG A 27 18.97 -3.73 43.55
N LYS A 28 20.21 -4.24 43.45
CA LYS A 28 21.48 -3.50 43.53
C LYS A 28 21.79 -2.69 42.24
N PRO A 29 22.62 -1.63 42.34
CA PRO A 29 22.93 -0.69 41.27
C PRO A 29 24.21 -1.08 40.52
N TRP A 30 24.09 -1.58 39.30
CA TRP A 30 25.21 -1.76 38.37
C TRP A 30 24.78 -1.39 36.95
N MET A 31 24.49 -0.10 36.70
CA MET A 31 24.22 0.37 35.34
C MET A 31 24.42 1.87 35.13
N LEU A 32 25.38 2.50 35.83
CA LEU A 32 25.58 3.96 35.70
C LEU A 32 27.04 4.44 35.63
N LEU A 33 28.03 3.58 35.38
CA LEU A 33 29.40 4.06 35.19
C LEU A 33 30.14 3.36 34.04
N LYS A 34 30.05 3.96 32.85
CA LYS A 34 31.14 4.10 31.87
C LYS A 34 30.68 5.05 30.74
N LEU A 35 30.67 6.34 31.05
CA LEU A 35 30.57 7.42 30.07
C LEU A 35 31.85 8.25 30.15
N ALA A 36 32.88 7.79 29.44
CA ALA A 36 33.94 8.63 28.91
C ALA A 36 34.68 7.86 27.81
N THR A 37 34.95 8.56 26.70
CA THR A 37 35.89 8.25 25.61
C THR A 37 35.53 7.14 24.60
N THR A 38 34.53 7.38 23.74
CA THR A 38 34.59 7.43 22.25
C THR A 38 33.16 7.55 21.72
N ARG A 39 32.92 8.44 20.73
CA ARG A 39 31.60 8.66 20.12
C ARG A 39 31.21 7.50 19.20
N LEU A 40 30.86 6.35 19.77
CA LEU A 40 30.07 5.31 19.13
C LEU A 40 28.92 5.00 20.09
N LEU A 41 27.74 5.52 19.78
CA LEU A 41 26.53 5.14 20.50
C LEU A 41 26.24 3.69 20.12
N ASP A 42 26.28 2.80 21.12
CA ASP A 42 25.93 1.38 20.98
C ASP A 42 24.55 1.22 20.33
N VAL A 43 24.42 0.31 19.36
CA VAL A 43 23.16 -0.02 18.70
C VAL A 43 22.11 -0.38 19.76
N GLY A 44 22.48 -1.12 20.81
CA GLY A 44 21.59 -1.45 21.92
C GLY A 44 20.98 -0.21 22.59
N TYR A 45 21.79 0.82 22.83
CA TYR A 45 21.32 2.08 23.42
C TYR A 45 20.34 2.86 22.52
N LEU A 46 20.56 2.81 21.20
CA LEU A 46 19.68 3.45 20.22
C LEU A 46 18.33 2.76 20.14
N LEU A 47 18.34 1.42 20.15
CA LEU A 47 17.14 0.59 20.18
C LEU A 47 16.29 0.92 21.42
N ASP A 48 16.91 0.98 22.59
CA ASP A 48 16.22 1.32 23.83
C ASP A 48 15.59 2.72 23.78
N LYS A 49 16.32 3.71 23.29
CA LYS A 49 15.81 5.09 23.14
C LYS A 49 14.64 5.18 22.17
N MET A 50 14.73 4.51 21.02
CA MET A 50 13.68 4.50 20.00
C MET A 50 12.44 3.73 20.46
N ALA A 51 12.63 2.57 21.09
CA ALA A 51 11.55 1.81 21.67
C ALA A 51 10.87 2.57 22.81
N ILE A 52 11.63 3.21 23.71
CA ILE A 52 11.09 4.09 24.76
C ILE A 52 10.34 5.29 24.16
N TYR A 53 10.84 5.91 23.08
CA TYR A 53 10.15 7.01 22.41
C TYR A 53 8.80 6.56 21.82
N THR A 54 8.77 5.38 21.20
CA THR A 54 7.55 4.77 20.66
C THR A 54 6.58 4.32 21.77
N LEU A 55 7.09 3.80 22.90
CA LEU A 55 6.32 3.24 24.00
C LEU A 55 5.85 4.26 25.04
N ARG A 56 6.62 5.30 25.38
CA ARG A 56 6.18 6.37 26.33
C ARG A 56 5.00 7.18 25.81
N ARG A 57 4.70 7.06 24.52
CA ARG A 57 3.50 7.61 23.89
C ARG A 57 2.38 6.58 23.74
N LYS A 58 2.42 5.43 24.43
CA LYS A 58 1.32 4.44 24.50
C LYS A 58 -0.03 5.06 24.88
N HIS A 59 -0.04 6.16 25.63
CA HIS A 59 -1.25 6.89 26.01
C HIS A 59 -1.61 8.06 25.07
N LYS A 60 -0.79 8.37 24.05
CA LYS A 60 -1.01 9.42 23.05
C LYS A 60 -0.59 8.93 21.65
N SER A 61 -1.49 8.20 20.99
CA SER A 61 -1.69 7.96 19.53
C SER A 61 -0.58 8.09 18.46
N THR A 62 0.72 8.26 18.76
CA THR A 62 1.77 8.57 17.75
C THR A 62 2.84 7.49 17.56
N GLY A 63 2.66 6.27 18.08
CA GLY A 63 3.57 5.15 17.84
C GLY A 63 3.34 4.46 16.48
N ILE A 64 4.33 3.68 16.02
CA ILE A 64 4.21 2.75 14.89
C ILE A 64 3.71 1.42 15.45
N LEU A 65 2.39 1.26 15.51
CA LEU A 65 1.73 0.20 16.27
C LEU A 65 0.83 -0.65 15.40
N LYS A 66 0.62 -1.89 15.82
CA LYS A 66 -0.45 -2.80 15.37
C LYS A 66 -1.20 -3.35 16.57
N VAL A 67 -2.29 -4.06 16.32
CA VAL A 67 -3.01 -4.83 17.32
C VAL A 67 -2.66 -6.30 17.14
N VAL A 68 -2.31 -6.96 18.25
CA VAL A 68 -2.10 -8.41 18.36
C VAL A 68 -2.88 -8.87 19.58
N ASP A 69 -3.78 -9.84 19.42
CA ASP A 69 -4.63 -10.37 20.49
C ASP A 69 -5.34 -9.26 21.30
N GLY A 70 -5.93 -8.29 20.58
CA GLY A 70 -6.62 -7.14 21.18
C GLY A 70 -5.73 -6.09 21.82
N ASN A 71 -4.41 -6.31 21.89
CA ASN A 71 -3.46 -5.45 22.58
C ASN A 71 -2.57 -4.65 21.61
N PRO A 72 -2.20 -3.39 21.95
CA PRO A 72 -1.22 -2.63 21.18
C PRO A 72 0.17 -3.29 21.21
N SER A 73 0.73 -3.54 20.05
CA SER A 73 2.06 -4.12 19.84
C SER A 73 2.87 -3.27 18.87
N LEU A 74 4.20 -3.33 18.93
CA LEU A 74 5.06 -2.63 17.97
C LEU A 74 4.84 -3.22 16.58
N LEU A 75 4.56 -2.37 15.59
CA LEU A 75 4.57 -2.79 14.19
C LEU A 75 6.03 -2.86 13.75
N SER A 76 6.41 -3.93 13.06
CA SER A 76 7.76 -4.11 12.53
C SER A 76 8.16 -2.93 11.64
N CYS A 77 9.28 -2.29 11.92
CA CYS A 77 9.84 -1.23 11.10
C CYS A 77 11.37 -1.31 11.03
N THR A 78 11.98 -0.65 10.05
CA THR A 78 13.44 -0.54 10.00
C THR A 78 13.93 0.48 11.03
N LEU A 79 15.18 0.34 11.49
CA LEU A 79 15.80 1.31 12.38
C LEU A 79 16.23 2.56 11.62
N LEU A 80 16.88 2.38 10.47
CA LEU A 80 17.33 3.45 9.59
C LEU A 80 16.48 3.50 8.32
N PRO A 81 16.36 4.67 7.66
CA PRO A 81 15.74 4.76 6.34
C PRO A 81 16.62 4.12 5.27
N SER A 82 16.03 3.44 4.30
CA SER A 82 16.80 2.64 3.32
C SER A 82 17.19 3.41 2.05
N PRO A 83 18.41 3.21 1.50
CA PRO A 83 18.88 3.96 0.32
C PRO A 83 17.99 3.79 -0.90
N VAL A 84 17.55 4.89 -1.53
CA VAL A 84 16.74 4.88 -2.76
C VAL A 84 17.21 6.02 -3.69
N PRO A 85 17.61 5.73 -4.94
CA PRO A 85 17.99 6.76 -5.90
C PRO A 85 16.88 7.79 -6.11
N LYS A 86 17.21 9.07 -5.90
CA LYS A 86 16.24 10.17 -5.97
C LYS A 86 15.49 10.20 -7.30
N ILE A 87 16.21 10.01 -8.41
CA ILE A 87 15.65 10.01 -9.77
C ILE A 87 14.60 8.91 -9.97
N LEU A 88 14.81 7.72 -9.42
CA LEU A 88 13.89 6.58 -9.56
C LEU A 88 12.64 6.77 -8.71
N LEU A 89 12.77 7.33 -7.51
CA LEU A 89 11.60 7.70 -6.70
C LEU A 89 10.77 8.79 -7.39
N HIS A 90 11.41 9.80 -7.97
CA HIS A 90 10.71 10.82 -8.74
C HIS A 90 10.00 10.25 -9.96
N ARG A 91 10.65 9.35 -10.71
CA ARG A 91 10.03 8.66 -11.83
C ARG A 91 8.78 7.89 -11.39
N ALA A 92 8.86 7.12 -10.29
CA ALA A 92 7.70 6.39 -9.75
C ALA A 92 6.57 7.34 -9.35
N LYS A 93 6.88 8.47 -8.70
CA LYS A 93 5.90 9.51 -8.33
C LYS A 93 5.22 10.15 -9.55
N ASN A 94 5.97 10.42 -10.61
CA ASN A 94 5.45 11.09 -11.80
C ASN A 94 4.46 10.21 -12.57
N ILE A 95 4.71 8.90 -12.65
CA ILE A 95 3.87 7.95 -13.42
C ILE A 95 2.58 7.61 -12.66
N GLN A 96 2.47 7.89 -11.35
CA GLN A 96 1.29 7.56 -10.56
C GLN A 96 -0.03 8.13 -11.13
N ARG A 97 0.00 9.35 -11.69
CA ARG A 97 -1.19 9.96 -12.31
C ARG A 97 -1.60 9.23 -13.59
N ASP A 98 -0.63 8.73 -14.34
CA ASP A 98 -0.88 7.92 -15.53
C ASP A 98 -1.53 6.59 -15.14
N PHE A 99 -1.04 5.93 -14.08
CA PHE A 99 -1.64 4.70 -13.58
C PHE A 99 -3.05 4.89 -13.01
N ASN A 100 -3.30 5.95 -12.25
CA ASN A 100 -4.65 6.29 -11.79
C ASN A 100 -5.61 6.40 -12.97
N LEU A 101 -5.20 7.11 -14.04
CA LEU A 101 -6.01 7.30 -15.23
C LEU A 101 -6.18 6.01 -16.03
N LEU A 102 -5.13 5.20 -16.15
CA LEU A 102 -5.17 3.89 -16.80
C LEU A 102 -6.24 3.00 -16.17
N TYR A 103 -6.11 2.75 -14.86
CA TYR A 103 -7.00 1.83 -14.17
C TYR A 103 -8.42 2.37 -14.05
N HIS A 104 -8.59 3.70 -13.99
CA HIS A 104 -9.92 4.30 -14.10
C HIS A 104 -10.54 4.02 -15.49
N ARG A 105 -9.82 4.24 -16.58
CA ARG A 105 -10.31 3.94 -17.95
C ARG A 105 -10.64 2.46 -18.12
N VAL A 106 -9.78 1.57 -17.62
CA VAL A 106 -10.02 0.11 -17.60
C VAL A 106 -11.29 -0.22 -16.83
N ALA A 107 -11.48 0.34 -15.65
CA ALA A 107 -12.68 0.09 -14.85
C ALA A 107 -13.98 0.60 -15.53
N MET A 108 -13.89 1.62 -16.37
CA MET A 108 -15.04 2.15 -17.13
C MET A 108 -15.29 1.41 -18.45
N ASP A 109 -14.39 0.50 -18.87
CA ASP A 109 -14.47 -0.21 -20.14
C ASP A 109 -15.05 -1.63 -19.97
N HIS A 110 -16.37 -1.73 -20.10
CA HIS A 110 -17.08 -3.00 -19.90
C HIS A 110 -16.62 -4.10 -20.86
N GLU A 111 -16.45 -3.78 -22.15
CA GLU A 111 -16.09 -4.75 -23.17
C GLU A 111 -14.70 -5.33 -22.89
N PHE A 112 -13.76 -4.47 -22.48
CA PHE A 112 -12.43 -4.92 -22.09
C PHE A 112 -12.48 -5.82 -20.84
N LEU A 113 -13.19 -5.40 -19.78
CA LEU A 113 -13.32 -6.21 -18.57
C LEU A 113 -13.97 -7.57 -18.86
N ASP A 114 -15.02 -7.61 -19.68
CA ASP A 114 -15.72 -8.85 -20.05
C ASP A 114 -14.78 -9.78 -20.84
N ALA A 115 -14.13 -9.26 -21.89
CA ALA A 115 -13.22 -10.03 -22.71
C ALA A 115 -12.07 -10.67 -21.91
N ILE A 116 -11.46 -9.92 -20.99
CA ILE A 116 -10.32 -10.41 -20.21
C ILE A 116 -10.75 -11.33 -19.06
N LEU A 117 -11.83 -11.00 -18.35
CA LEU A 117 -12.19 -11.70 -17.11
C LEU A 117 -13.05 -12.94 -17.35
N ARG A 118 -13.84 -13.01 -18.43
CA ARG A 118 -14.80 -14.11 -18.68
C ARG A 118 -14.19 -15.51 -18.47
N PRO A 119 -12.98 -15.84 -18.97
CA PRO A 119 -12.39 -17.16 -18.76
C PRO A 119 -12.07 -17.45 -17.27
N VAL A 120 -11.75 -16.42 -16.49
CA VAL A 120 -11.42 -16.51 -15.07
C VAL A 120 -12.66 -16.68 -14.20
N LEU A 121 -13.76 -16.00 -14.54
CA LEU A 121 -15.04 -16.11 -13.80
C LEU A 121 -15.54 -17.55 -13.71
N ILE A 122 -15.19 -18.38 -14.69
CA ILE A 122 -15.54 -19.80 -14.72
C ILE A 122 -14.94 -20.55 -13.52
N VAL A 123 -13.69 -20.23 -13.17
CA VAL A 123 -12.89 -21.00 -12.20
C VAL A 123 -12.72 -20.31 -10.84
N ASP A 124 -13.09 -19.03 -10.73
CA ASP A 124 -12.99 -18.27 -9.47
C ASP A 124 -14.36 -17.76 -8.98
N PRO A 125 -14.98 -18.43 -7.99
CA PRO A 125 -16.24 -18.00 -7.40
C PRO A 125 -16.23 -16.58 -6.83
N TYR A 126 -15.09 -16.13 -6.27
CA TYR A 126 -14.99 -14.81 -5.69
C TYR A 126 -15.10 -13.70 -6.76
N LEU A 127 -14.32 -13.81 -7.84
CA LEU A 127 -14.42 -12.87 -8.97
C LEU A 127 -15.79 -12.96 -9.65
N ARG A 128 -16.40 -14.16 -9.72
CA ARG A 128 -17.76 -14.32 -10.23
C ARG A 128 -18.78 -13.52 -9.41
N SER A 129 -18.76 -13.62 -8.08
CA SER A 129 -19.66 -12.85 -7.23
C SER A 129 -19.47 -11.33 -7.37
N LEU A 130 -18.22 -10.87 -7.52
CA LEU A 130 -17.94 -9.45 -7.83
C LEU A 130 -18.52 -9.05 -9.20
N TRP A 131 -18.38 -9.91 -10.21
CA TRP A 131 -18.93 -9.70 -11.54
C TRP A 131 -20.46 -9.68 -11.56
N ASP A 132 -21.11 -10.54 -10.78
CA ASP A 132 -22.57 -10.59 -10.67
C ASP A 132 -23.12 -9.30 -10.05
N ILE A 133 -22.45 -8.79 -9.01
CA ILE A 133 -22.76 -7.47 -8.45
C ILE A 133 -22.56 -6.39 -9.50
N TYR A 134 -21.41 -6.36 -10.17
CA TYR A 134 -21.13 -5.39 -11.23
C TYR A 134 -22.20 -5.40 -12.33
N SER A 135 -22.57 -6.57 -12.83
CA SER A 135 -23.57 -6.74 -13.90
C SER A 135 -24.94 -6.19 -13.48
N ARG A 136 -25.35 -6.41 -12.23
CA ARG A 136 -26.60 -5.87 -11.67
C ARG A 136 -26.54 -4.35 -11.46
N ILE A 137 -25.39 -3.80 -11.09
CA ILE A 137 -25.22 -2.36 -10.88
C ILE A 137 -25.13 -1.62 -12.20
N ARG A 138 -24.45 -2.17 -13.21
CA ARG A 138 -24.27 -1.55 -14.53
C ARG A 138 -25.60 -1.25 -15.23
N THR A 139 -26.60 -2.10 -15.05
CA THR A 139 -27.94 -1.92 -15.63
C THR A 139 -28.85 -1.02 -14.77
N ASN A 140 -28.42 -0.64 -13.56
CA ASN A 140 -29.16 0.23 -12.67
C ASN A 140 -28.87 1.71 -12.94
N GLN A 141 -29.83 2.42 -13.54
CA GLN A 141 -29.71 3.84 -13.87
C GLN A 141 -29.58 4.77 -12.65
N MET A 142 -29.94 4.30 -11.46
CA MET A 142 -29.87 5.10 -10.23
C MET A 142 -28.55 4.95 -9.47
N ALA A 143 -27.66 4.05 -9.89
CA ALA A 143 -26.37 3.84 -9.24
C ALA A 143 -25.52 5.13 -9.21
N GLN A 144 -24.71 5.27 -8.16
CA GLN A 144 -23.76 6.37 -8.05
C GLN A 144 -22.71 6.28 -9.16
N ASP A 145 -22.53 7.37 -9.91
CA ASP A 145 -21.60 7.45 -11.05
C ASP A 145 -20.32 8.22 -10.71
N ILE A 146 -20.23 8.81 -9.52
CA ILE A 146 -18.99 9.33 -8.93
C ILE A 146 -18.23 8.19 -8.26
N VAL A 147 -16.95 8.06 -8.59
CA VAL A 147 -16.05 7.04 -8.06
C VAL A 147 -14.83 7.68 -7.41
N LEU A 148 -14.42 7.15 -6.25
CA LEU A 148 -13.18 7.51 -5.57
C LEU A 148 -12.23 6.32 -5.59
N GLY A 149 -10.99 6.54 -6.03
CA GLY A 149 -9.90 5.58 -5.90
C GLY A 149 -8.81 6.14 -5.00
N LEU A 150 -8.46 5.39 -3.95
CA LEU A 150 -7.30 5.63 -3.11
C LEU A 150 -6.34 4.46 -3.34
N ASN A 151 -5.47 4.64 -4.33
CA ASN A 151 -4.71 3.58 -4.96
C ASN A 151 -3.24 3.59 -4.50
N ARG A 152 -2.53 2.49 -4.75
CA ARG A 152 -1.08 2.42 -4.57
C ARG A 152 -0.43 1.58 -5.67
N SER A 153 0.53 2.17 -6.40
CA SER A 153 1.39 1.42 -7.30
C SER A 153 2.64 0.99 -6.57
N ASP A 154 2.94 -0.30 -6.57
CA ASP A 154 4.11 -0.84 -5.90
C ASP A 154 5.21 -1.23 -6.90
N TYR A 155 6.46 -0.89 -6.60
CA TYR A 155 7.62 -1.06 -7.47
C TYR A 155 8.80 -1.66 -6.72
N MET A 156 9.60 -2.46 -7.41
CA MET A 156 10.96 -2.81 -6.99
C MET A 156 11.99 -2.16 -7.91
N LEU A 157 13.17 -1.85 -7.39
CA LEU A 157 14.29 -1.36 -8.19
C LEU A 157 15.03 -2.55 -8.80
N HIS A 158 14.76 -2.80 -10.08
CA HIS A 158 15.32 -3.90 -10.83
C HIS A 158 16.75 -3.59 -11.28
N VAL A 159 17.67 -4.49 -10.95
CA VAL A 159 19.04 -4.51 -11.47
C VAL A 159 19.05 -5.25 -12.80
N GLN A 160 19.44 -4.56 -13.88
CA GLN A 160 19.56 -5.15 -15.22
C GLN A 160 20.55 -6.33 -15.21
N GLU A 161 20.25 -7.37 -15.99
CA GLU A 161 21.04 -8.60 -16.04
C GLU A 161 22.37 -8.41 -16.76
N ASP A 162 22.36 -7.67 -17.87
CA ASP A 162 23.49 -7.40 -18.77
C ASP A 162 24.48 -6.34 -18.24
N LEU A 163 24.30 -5.88 -17.00
CA LEU A 163 25.18 -4.90 -16.39
C LEU A 163 26.59 -5.47 -16.15
N CYS A 164 27.63 -4.76 -16.61
CA CYS A 164 29.01 -5.18 -16.41
C CYS A 164 29.37 -5.28 -14.90
N SER A 165 30.27 -6.22 -14.57
CA SER A 165 30.59 -6.58 -13.19
C SER A 165 31.05 -5.39 -12.34
N ALA A 166 31.89 -4.51 -12.90
CA ALA A 166 32.38 -3.32 -12.20
C ALA A 166 31.25 -2.34 -11.84
N LYS A 167 30.33 -2.06 -12.77
CA LYS A 167 29.19 -1.16 -12.53
C LYS A 167 28.21 -1.77 -11.52
N ARG A 168 27.97 -3.07 -11.61
CA ARG A 168 27.16 -3.83 -10.63
C ARG A 168 27.74 -3.71 -9.23
N GLN A 169 29.05 -3.95 -9.06
CA GLN A 169 29.72 -3.85 -7.76
C GLN A 169 29.66 -2.43 -7.19
N ALA A 170 29.89 -1.41 -8.02
CA ALA A 170 29.82 0.00 -7.60
C ALA A 170 28.41 0.38 -7.10
N LEU A 171 27.36 -0.01 -7.83
CA LEU A 171 25.97 0.20 -7.43
C LEU A 171 25.64 -0.50 -6.11
N MET A 172 25.99 -1.79 -6.00
CA MET A 172 25.69 -2.57 -4.79
C MET A 172 26.42 -2.02 -3.56
N HIS A 173 27.69 -1.64 -3.70
CA HIS A 173 28.46 -1.03 -2.61
C HIS A 173 27.82 0.27 -2.12
N ARG A 174 27.37 1.13 -3.04
CA ARG A 174 26.74 2.40 -2.69
C ARG A 174 25.40 2.22 -1.97
N LEU A 175 24.62 1.23 -2.37
CA LEU A 175 23.30 0.93 -1.80
C LEU A 175 23.36 -0.01 -0.60
N GLN A 176 24.54 -0.53 -0.24
CA GLN A 176 24.71 -1.57 0.77
C GLN A 176 24.17 -1.17 2.16
N SER A 177 24.26 0.10 2.55
CA SER A 177 23.67 0.59 3.81
C SER A 177 23.42 2.09 3.76
N THR A 178 22.54 2.59 4.63
CA THR A 178 22.31 4.03 4.83
C THR A 178 23.59 4.79 5.16
N LYS A 179 24.50 4.17 5.91
CA LYS A 179 25.79 4.76 6.30
C LYS A 179 26.71 4.96 5.10
N LEU A 180 26.81 3.97 4.20
CA LEU A 180 27.61 4.07 2.98
C LEU A 180 26.97 5.05 1.99
N ALA A 181 25.65 4.96 1.81
CA ALA A 181 24.85 5.87 1.02
C ALA A 181 25.05 7.35 1.42
N ALA A 182 25.15 7.64 2.72
CA ALA A 182 25.36 8.99 3.23
C ALA A 182 26.73 9.59 2.87
N GLN A 183 27.71 8.79 2.46
CA GLN A 183 29.03 9.25 2.03
C GLN A 183 29.02 9.82 0.60
N SER A 184 27.98 9.52 -0.18
CA SER A 184 27.80 10.03 -1.54
C SER A 184 26.96 11.30 -1.57
N ASP A 185 27.15 12.13 -2.59
CA ASP A 185 26.25 13.25 -2.86
C ASP A 185 24.88 12.76 -3.35
N ILE A 186 23.81 13.45 -2.96
CA ILE A 186 22.45 13.21 -3.45
C ILE A 186 22.28 13.68 -4.91
N GLU A 187 23.17 14.56 -5.39
CA GLU A 187 23.16 15.07 -6.77
C GLU A 187 23.94 14.21 -7.75
N THR A 188 24.28 12.96 -7.41
CA THR A 188 24.94 12.09 -8.40
C THR A 188 24.14 11.99 -9.68
N LYS A 189 24.84 12.21 -10.80
CA LYS A 189 24.29 12.21 -12.17
C LYS A 189 23.45 10.96 -12.44
N ASP A 190 22.45 11.09 -13.32
CA ASP A 190 21.57 9.99 -13.73
C ASP A 190 22.34 8.75 -14.21
N GLU A 191 23.47 8.96 -14.91
CA GLU A 191 24.38 7.91 -15.39
C GLU A 191 24.94 7.02 -14.26
N ALA A 192 25.00 7.53 -13.02
CA ALA A 192 25.44 6.77 -11.85
C ALA A 192 24.44 5.67 -11.46
N TRP A 193 23.20 5.76 -11.94
CA TRP A 193 22.11 4.82 -11.65
C TRP A 193 21.70 3.98 -12.86
N ASP A 194 22.34 4.19 -14.01
CA ASP A 194 22.23 3.31 -15.16
C ASP A 194 22.38 1.84 -14.75
N GLY A 195 21.46 0.99 -15.20
CA GLY A 195 21.37 -0.39 -14.75
C GLY A 195 20.31 -0.64 -13.69
N LEU A 196 19.77 0.41 -13.08
CA LEU A 196 18.58 0.33 -12.24
C LEU A 196 17.35 0.87 -12.96
N SER A 197 16.23 0.18 -12.79
CA SER A 197 14.93 0.63 -13.30
C SER A 197 13.81 0.32 -12.32
N ILE A 198 12.77 1.13 -12.29
CA ILE A 198 11.56 0.79 -11.53
C ILE A 198 10.77 -0.27 -12.31
N LYS A 199 10.42 -1.36 -11.63
CA LYS A 199 9.53 -2.39 -12.18
C LYS A 199 8.33 -2.57 -11.28
N GLN A 200 7.13 -2.48 -11.84
CA GLN A 200 5.89 -2.56 -11.09
C GLN A 200 5.67 -4.00 -10.62
N VAL A 201 5.49 -4.16 -9.31
CA VAL A 201 5.11 -5.43 -8.67
C VAL A 201 3.63 -5.69 -8.89
N GLU A 202 2.82 -4.69 -8.53
CA GLU A 202 1.37 -4.68 -8.66
C GLU A 202 0.81 -3.25 -8.54
N PHE A 203 -0.44 -3.08 -8.95
CA PHE A 203 -1.25 -1.91 -8.66
C PHE A 203 -2.34 -2.33 -7.68
N ASN A 204 -2.62 -1.52 -6.66
CA ASN A 204 -3.63 -1.78 -5.64
C ASN A 204 -4.70 -0.71 -5.70
N MET A 205 -5.97 -1.10 -5.74
CA MET A 205 -7.11 -0.17 -5.78
C MET A 205 -8.05 -0.29 -4.57
N ILE A 206 -7.89 -1.32 -3.73
CA ILE A 206 -8.71 -1.56 -2.54
C ILE A 206 -7.83 -1.65 -1.29
N ALA A 207 -8.32 -1.08 -0.18
CA ALA A 207 -7.72 -1.23 1.15
C ALA A 207 -6.20 -0.95 1.20
N CYS A 208 -5.70 -0.01 0.39
CA CYS A 208 -4.30 0.38 0.34
C CYS A 208 -3.79 0.80 1.74
N SER A 209 -3.05 -0.11 2.37
CA SER A 209 -2.57 0.07 3.75
C SER A 209 -1.37 1.02 3.83
N PHE A 210 -1.13 1.52 5.05
CA PHE A 210 0.06 2.27 5.47
C PHE A 210 0.15 3.71 4.95
N CYS A 211 -0.92 4.29 4.42
CA CYS A 211 -0.95 5.73 4.12
C CYS A 211 -0.81 6.58 5.41
N GLY A 212 -1.32 6.08 6.54
CA GLY A 212 -1.23 6.72 7.84
C GLY A 212 0.13 6.51 8.52
N LEU A 213 0.53 5.25 8.66
CA LEU A 213 1.81 4.92 9.34
C LEU A 213 3.04 5.26 8.51
N GLY A 214 2.98 5.16 7.18
CA GLY A 214 4.08 5.55 6.28
C GLY A 214 4.43 7.04 6.38
N GLN A 215 3.45 7.90 6.68
CA GLN A 215 3.71 9.31 6.99
C GLN A 215 4.35 9.49 8.38
N ARG A 216 4.01 8.64 9.36
CA ARG A 216 4.50 8.75 10.74
C ARG A 216 5.91 8.23 10.96
N ILE A 217 6.41 7.33 10.11
CA ILE A 217 7.76 6.77 10.26
C ILE A 217 8.86 7.78 9.85
N VAL A 218 8.56 8.71 8.94
CA VAL A 218 9.50 9.74 8.45
C VAL A 218 10.21 10.50 9.59
N PRO A 219 9.52 11.14 10.55
CA PRO A 219 10.20 11.83 11.65
C PRO A 219 10.97 10.87 12.57
N GLN A 220 10.55 9.61 12.69
CA GLN A 220 11.25 8.62 13.51
C GLN A 220 12.60 8.24 12.89
N HIS A 221 12.65 8.04 11.57
CA HIS A 221 13.89 7.80 10.85
C HIS A 221 14.86 9.00 10.87
N ARG A 222 14.36 10.24 10.79
CA ARG A 222 15.20 11.45 10.97
C ARG A 222 15.82 11.50 12.38
N ILE A 223 15.05 11.12 13.41
CA ILE A 223 15.57 10.99 14.78
C ILE A 223 16.63 9.87 14.85
N ALA A 224 16.34 8.70 14.26
CA ALA A 224 17.26 7.57 14.25
C ALA A 224 18.60 7.91 13.57
N LEU A 225 18.58 8.59 12.42
CA LEU A 225 19.79 9.09 11.74
C LEU A 225 20.62 9.99 12.68
N SER A 226 19.94 10.96 13.32
CA SER A 226 20.59 11.92 14.22
C SER A 226 21.20 11.25 15.44
N LEU A 227 20.54 10.22 16.00
CA LEU A 227 21.05 9.45 17.14
C LEU A 227 22.17 8.49 16.72
N HIS A 228 22.14 7.96 15.50
CA HIS A 228 23.19 7.08 14.97
C HIS A 228 24.49 7.83 14.59
N GLY A 229 24.51 9.16 14.72
CA GLY A 229 25.67 9.99 14.39
C GLY A 229 25.80 10.33 12.90
N ILE A 230 24.78 10.03 12.10
CA ILE A 230 24.67 10.52 10.72
C ILE A 230 24.23 12.00 10.80
N SER A 231 24.93 12.90 10.12
CA SER A 231 24.73 14.37 10.25
C SER A 231 23.25 14.75 10.15
N LYS A 232 22.81 15.68 11.01
CA LYS A 232 21.45 16.23 11.00
C LYS A 232 21.10 16.86 9.65
N ASP A 233 22.09 17.30 8.88
CA ASP A 233 21.90 17.87 7.55
C ASP A 233 21.31 16.83 6.57
N PHE A 234 21.58 15.54 6.81
CA PHE A 234 21.03 14.43 6.02
C PHE A 234 19.58 14.09 6.34
N ASN A 235 18.96 14.71 7.36
CA ASN A 235 17.53 14.51 7.64
C ASN A 235 16.65 14.93 6.45
N SER A 236 17.12 15.87 5.63
CA SER A 236 16.49 16.31 4.37
C SER A 236 16.49 15.23 3.29
N ARG A 237 17.41 14.25 3.35
CA ARG A 237 17.45 13.09 2.46
C ARG A 237 16.39 12.06 2.79
N VAL A 238 15.70 12.16 3.93
CA VAL A 238 14.45 11.42 4.17
C VAL A 238 13.30 12.33 3.72
N PRO A 239 12.64 12.07 2.59
CA PRO A 239 11.65 12.99 2.03
C PRO A 239 10.36 12.99 2.87
N ASP A 240 9.67 14.12 2.89
CA ASP A 240 8.34 14.20 3.52
C ASP A 240 7.34 13.28 2.80
N CYS A 241 6.41 12.74 3.58
CA CYS A 241 5.29 11.96 3.09
C CYS A 241 3.99 12.56 3.61
N PHE A 242 3.08 12.88 2.70
CA PHE A 242 1.78 13.50 3.00
C PHE A 242 0.62 12.57 2.64
N SER A 243 0.82 11.26 2.73
CA SER A 243 -0.17 10.28 2.26
C SER A 243 -1.47 10.28 3.04
N ALA A 244 -1.41 10.45 4.35
CA ALA A 244 -2.60 10.58 5.18
C ALA A 244 -3.34 11.89 4.87
N ASP A 245 -2.60 12.99 4.73
CA ASP A 245 -3.17 14.31 4.40
C ASP A 245 -3.91 14.29 3.06
N ARG A 246 -3.28 13.75 2.02
CA ARG A 246 -3.82 13.72 0.65
C ARG A 246 -5.02 12.79 0.52
N PHE A 247 -4.97 11.60 1.12
CA PHE A 247 -6.14 10.72 1.17
C PHE A 247 -7.29 11.33 1.98
N SER A 248 -6.98 12.08 3.06
CA SER A 248 -8.00 12.82 3.82
C SER A 248 -8.67 13.89 2.96
N GLU A 249 -7.89 14.66 2.20
CA GLU A 249 -8.40 15.67 1.25
C GLU A 249 -9.29 15.06 0.18
N ALA A 250 -8.91 13.90 -0.37
CA ALA A 250 -9.69 13.16 -1.36
C ALA A 250 -11.02 12.63 -0.80
N LEU A 251 -11.02 12.06 0.42
CA LEU A 251 -12.24 11.63 1.12
C LEU A 251 -13.20 12.80 1.37
N LEU A 252 -12.69 13.94 1.86
CA LEU A 252 -13.50 15.14 2.09
C LEU A 252 -14.04 15.73 0.78
N SER A 253 -13.27 15.65 -0.31
CA SER A 253 -13.71 16.07 -1.64
C SER A 253 -14.85 15.19 -2.15
N ALA A 254 -14.77 13.87 -1.95
CA ALA A 254 -15.86 12.96 -2.27
C ALA A 254 -17.13 13.28 -1.44
N CYS A 255 -17.00 13.58 -0.15
CA CYS A 255 -18.16 14.01 0.66
C CYS A 255 -18.84 15.26 0.09
N ARG A 256 -18.07 16.28 -0.33
CA ARG A 256 -18.64 17.49 -0.97
C ARG A 256 -19.35 17.17 -2.27
N MET A 257 -18.72 16.37 -3.13
CA MET A 257 -19.31 15.94 -4.40
C MET A 257 -20.59 15.13 -4.22
N TYR A 258 -20.67 14.30 -3.18
CA TYR A 258 -21.91 13.60 -2.83
C TYR A 258 -23.03 14.59 -2.49
N ILE A 259 -22.76 15.59 -1.65
CA ILE A 259 -23.75 16.61 -1.25
C ILE A 259 -24.25 17.41 -2.47
N GLU A 260 -23.33 17.80 -3.35
CA GLU A 260 -23.64 18.49 -4.61
C GLU A 260 -24.49 17.60 -5.54
N ASP A 261 -24.16 16.30 -5.66
CA ASP A 261 -24.95 15.37 -6.47
C ASP A 261 -26.35 15.11 -5.90
N CYS A 262 -26.48 15.01 -4.57
CA CYS A 262 -27.78 14.94 -3.91
C CYS A 262 -28.61 16.18 -4.22
N SER A 263 -28.02 17.37 -4.11
CA SER A 263 -28.70 18.63 -4.41
C SER A 263 -29.17 18.68 -5.87
N ARG A 264 -28.34 18.23 -6.81
CA ARG A 264 -28.71 18.10 -8.24
C ARG A 264 -29.87 17.11 -8.47
N ARG A 265 -30.02 16.11 -7.61
CA ARG A 265 -31.14 15.14 -7.60
C ARG A 265 -32.35 15.65 -6.80
N SER A 266 -32.38 16.91 -6.38
CA SER A 266 -33.43 17.47 -5.51
C SER A 266 -33.55 16.74 -4.17
N LEU A 267 -32.44 16.19 -3.67
CA LEU A 267 -32.33 15.58 -2.35
C LEU A 267 -31.58 16.54 -1.42
N VAL A 268 -32.07 16.70 -0.19
CA VAL A 268 -31.43 17.55 0.82
C VAL A 268 -30.75 16.65 1.84
N PRO A 269 -29.42 16.44 1.75
CA PRO A 269 -28.69 15.72 2.79
C PRO A 269 -28.59 16.62 4.03
N ALA A 270 -28.84 16.08 5.22
CA ALA A 270 -28.75 16.85 6.46
C ALA A 270 -27.29 16.99 6.93
N LYS A 271 -26.72 15.88 7.41
CA LYS A 271 -25.32 15.73 7.81
C LYS A 271 -24.84 14.38 7.32
N VAL A 272 -23.73 14.37 6.59
CA VAL A 272 -23.18 13.15 6.00
C VAL A 272 -22.01 12.60 6.80
N SER A 273 -21.86 11.28 6.76
CA SER A 273 -20.77 10.53 7.39
C SER A 273 -19.96 9.74 6.36
N ILE A 274 -18.75 9.35 6.75
CA ILE A 274 -17.94 8.35 6.05
C ILE A 274 -18.09 7.03 6.78
N LEU A 275 -18.47 5.97 6.06
CA LEU A 275 -18.48 4.61 6.59
C LEU A 275 -17.17 3.92 6.20
N VAL A 276 -16.35 3.56 7.19
CA VAL A 276 -15.19 2.69 7.01
C VAL A 276 -15.62 1.25 7.24
N VAL A 277 -15.61 0.45 6.18
CA VAL A 277 -15.92 -0.98 6.27
C VAL A 277 -14.63 -1.72 6.64
N VAL A 278 -14.58 -2.34 7.82
CA VAL A 278 -13.39 -3.00 8.39
C VAL A 278 -13.65 -4.48 8.67
N GLY A 279 -12.59 -5.29 8.79
CA GLY A 279 -12.74 -6.67 9.28
C GLY A 279 -13.12 -6.69 10.77
N ASP A 280 -13.72 -7.79 11.24
CA ASP A 280 -14.10 -7.95 12.66
C ASP A 280 -12.87 -7.88 13.59
N ASN A 281 -11.70 -8.33 13.10
CA ASN A 281 -10.44 -8.30 13.82
C ASN A 281 -9.38 -7.50 13.03
N GLU A 282 -9.41 -6.16 13.16
CA GLU A 282 -8.49 -5.28 12.43
C GLU A 282 -7.15 -5.06 13.17
N GLY A 283 -6.12 -5.79 12.74
CA GLY A 283 -4.75 -5.69 13.27
C GLY A 283 -4.05 -4.36 12.95
N ASN A 284 -4.43 -3.67 11.87
CA ASN A 284 -3.79 -2.45 11.38
C ASN A 284 -4.59 -1.17 11.71
N ILE A 285 -5.44 -1.20 12.74
CA ILE A 285 -6.36 -0.09 13.05
C ILE A 285 -5.64 1.25 13.31
N TYR A 286 -4.38 1.23 13.75
CA TYR A 286 -3.59 2.44 13.97
C TYR A 286 -3.24 3.18 12.67
N ASP A 287 -3.12 2.48 11.55
CA ASP A 287 -3.00 3.11 10.22
C ASP A 287 -4.28 3.85 9.85
N HIS A 288 -5.44 3.22 10.09
CA HIS A 288 -6.73 3.83 9.81
C HIS A 288 -6.92 5.09 10.65
N ARG A 289 -6.64 4.99 11.96
CA ARG A 289 -6.75 6.10 12.91
C ARG A 289 -5.78 7.24 12.60
N ALA A 290 -4.61 6.95 12.02
CA ALA A 290 -3.67 7.97 11.59
C ALA A 290 -4.23 8.78 10.42
N LEU A 291 -4.84 8.12 9.42
CA LEU A 291 -5.56 8.76 8.33
C LEU A 291 -6.75 9.60 8.86
N ILE A 292 -7.62 8.99 9.68
CA ILE A 292 -8.80 9.70 10.23
C ILE A 292 -8.41 10.87 11.13
N GLY A 293 -7.29 10.77 11.86
CA GLY A 293 -6.77 11.90 12.62
C GLY A 293 -6.42 13.11 11.73
N CYS A 294 -5.82 12.88 10.56
CA CYS A 294 -5.54 13.96 9.59
C CYS A 294 -6.83 14.54 9.02
N LEU A 295 -7.82 13.68 8.75
CA LEU A 295 -9.14 14.07 8.25
C LEU A 295 -9.89 14.96 9.26
N LEU A 296 -9.93 14.58 10.53
CA LEU A 296 -10.61 15.34 11.59
C LEU A 296 -9.91 16.67 11.92
N LEU A 297 -8.59 16.75 11.75
CA LEU A 297 -7.87 18.03 11.87
C LEU A 297 -8.26 19.02 10.76
N LYS A 298 -8.60 18.53 9.56
CA LYS A 298 -9.04 19.37 8.43
C LYS A 298 -10.53 19.70 8.51
N ASN A 299 -11.35 18.76 8.98
CA ASN A 299 -12.79 18.95 9.16
C ASN A 299 -13.26 18.21 10.43
N PRO A 300 -13.39 18.89 11.58
CA PRO A 300 -13.81 18.26 12.83
C PRO A 300 -15.27 17.80 12.86
N GLU A 301 -16.12 18.30 11.95
CA GLU A 301 -17.56 18.05 11.98
C GLU A 301 -17.97 16.75 11.27
N VAL A 302 -17.13 16.27 10.35
CA VAL A 302 -17.37 15.04 9.61
C VAL A 302 -17.35 13.85 10.55
N ASN A 303 -18.38 13.02 10.46
CA ASN A 303 -18.48 11.83 11.27
C ASN A 303 -17.92 10.63 10.51
N VAL A 304 -17.20 9.74 11.22
CA VAL A 304 -16.59 8.55 10.64
C VAL A 304 -17.03 7.33 11.44
N LEU A 305 -17.79 6.46 10.79
CA LEU A 305 -18.29 5.20 11.36
C LEU A 305 -17.35 4.06 10.99
N TYR A 306 -17.18 3.10 11.89
CA TYR A 306 -16.38 1.89 11.67
C TYR A 306 -17.27 0.68 11.91
N HIS A 307 -17.58 -0.07 10.85
CA HIS A 307 -18.44 -1.26 10.96
C HIS A 307 -17.95 -2.38 10.06
N SER A 308 -18.15 -3.62 10.49
CA SER A 308 -17.86 -4.80 9.68
C SER A 308 -19.04 -5.16 8.78
N PHE A 309 -18.80 -6.01 7.78
CA PHE A 309 -19.92 -6.53 6.99
C PHE A 309 -20.95 -7.25 7.86
N ASN A 310 -20.52 -7.97 8.89
CA ASN A 310 -21.40 -8.68 9.81
C ASN A 310 -22.36 -7.71 10.54
N TYR A 311 -21.84 -6.58 11.04
CA TYR A 311 -22.70 -5.55 11.63
C TYR A 311 -23.70 -4.98 10.61
N LEU A 312 -23.24 -4.73 9.39
CA LEU A 312 -24.04 -4.12 8.33
C LEU A 312 -25.17 -5.02 7.80
N LYS A 313 -25.17 -6.32 8.11
CA LYS A 313 -26.31 -7.22 7.81
C LYS A 313 -27.62 -6.68 8.38
N THR A 314 -27.57 -6.09 9.57
CA THR A 314 -28.74 -5.51 10.26
C THR A 314 -28.65 -3.98 10.43
N GLY A 315 -27.44 -3.42 10.38
CA GLY A 315 -27.20 -1.98 10.60
C GLY A 315 -27.40 -1.07 9.37
N LEU A 316 -27.45 -1.63 8.16
CA LEU A 316 -27.61 -0.87 6.91
C LEU A 316 -29.09 -0.67 6.54
N LYS A 317 -29.43 0.54 6.10
CA LYS A 317 -30.74 0.87 5.51
C LYS A 317 -30.56 1.71 4.24
N LEU A 318 -31.39 1.44 3.23
CA LEU A 318 -31.54 2.28 2.06
C LEU A 318 -32.92 2.94 2.09
N ASP A 319 -32.99 4.23 1.80
CA ASP A 319 -34.27 4.91 1.57
C ASP A 319 -34.79 4.64 0.14
N PRO A 320 -36.02 5.09 -0.21
CA PRO A 320 -36.57 4.92 -1.57
C PRO A 320 -35.73 5.55 -2.69
N ASN A 321 -34.83 6.49 -2.36
CA ASN A 321 -33.92 7.14 -3.29
C ASN A 321 -32.52 6.49 -3.31
N PHE A 322 -32.35 5.34 -2.65
CA PHE A 322 -31.08 4.64 -2.47
C PHE A 322 -30.02 5.42 -1.69
N ARG A 323 -30.40 6.41 -0.88
CA ARG A 323 -29.48 7.00 0.10
C ARG A 323 -29.20 5.97 1.19
N LEU A 324 -27.92 5.87 1.57
CA LEU A 324 -27.45 4.90 2.55
C LEU A 324 -27.48 5.50 3.95
N PHE A 325 -28.03 4.75 4.91
CA PHE A 325 -28.03 5.09 6.32
C PHE A 325 -27.44 3.95 7.15
N VAL A 326 -26.56 4.31 8.10
CA VAL A 326 -26.04 3.43 9.16
C VAL A 326 -26.05 4.22 10.45
N ASP A 327 -26.53 3.63 11.55
CA ASP A 327 -26.73 4.33 12.84
C ASP A 327 -27.58 5.61 12.72
N ASN A 328 -28.57 5.58 11.82
CA ASN A 328 -29.40 6.74 11.44
C ASN A 328 -28.60 7.95 10.87
N GLN A 329 -27.35 7.74 10.46
CA GLN A 329 -26.51 8.74 9.80
C GLN A 329 -26.48 8.48 8.29
N GLU A 330 -26.69 9.52 7.49
CA GLU A 330 -26.57 9.46 6.03
C GLU A 330 -25.11 9.27 5.63
N ILE A 331 -24.82 8.32 4.75
CA ILE A 331 -23.45 7.96 4.35
C ILE A 331 -23.15 8.54 2.97
N ALA A 332 -22.18 9.45 2.91
CA ALA A 332 -21.69 10.02 1.65
C ALA A 332 -20.64 9.14 0.99
N VAL A 333 -19.77 8.51 1.78
CA VAL A 333 -18.62 7.72 1.28
C VAL A 333 -18.56 6.40 2.03
N VAL A 334 -18.41 5.30 1.27
CA VAL A 334 -18.09 3.97 1.79
C VAL A 334 -16.62 3.69 1.48
N TYR A 335 -15.77 3.68 2.51
CA TYR A 335 -14.34 3.43 2.41
C TYR A 335 -14.02 2.00 2.84
N PHE A 336 -13.61 1.16 1.90
CA PHE A 336 -13.31 -0.25 2.17
C PHE A 336 -11.89 -0.43 2.69
N ARG A 337 -11.77 -1.04 3.88
CA ARG A 337 -10.55 -1.59 4.46
C ARG A 337 -10.61 -3.11 4.62
N THR A 338 -11.66 -3.74 4.11
CA THR A 338 -11.85 -5.20 3.98
C THR A 338 -12.62 -5.50 2.69
N GLY A 339 -12.89 -6.77 2.40
CA GLY A 339 -13.65 -7.19 1.22
C GLY A 339 -12.79 -7.40 -0.03
N TYR A 340 -11.47 -7.49 0.12
CA TYR A 340 -10.52 -7.78 -0.96
C TYR A 340 -10.11 -9.27 -1.02
N THR A 341 -10.50 -10.07 -0.03
CA THR A 341 -10.31 -11.52 0.03
C THR A 341 -11.66 -12.24 0.09
N PRO A 342 -11.74 -13.51 -0.35
CA PRO A 342 -12.94 -14.33 -0.23
C PRO A 342 -13.40 -14.51 1.22
N ASP A 343 -12.47 -14.59 2.18
CA ASP A 343 -12.78 -14.79 3.61
C ASP A 343 -13.62 -13.66 4.22
N ALA A 344 -13.65 -12.49 3.59
CA ALA A 344 -14.52 -11.40 3.99
C ALA A 344 -16.00 -11.64 3.64
N PHE A 345 -16.32 -12.71 2.89
CA PHE A 345 -17.65 -13.07 2.41
C PHE A 345 -17.98 -14.54 2.71
N PRO A 346 -18.17 -14.91 4.00
CA PRO A 346 -18.43 -16.29 4.39
C PRO A 346 -19.82 -16.80 3.97
N ASP A 347 -20.76 -15.91 3.63
CA ASP A 347 -22.14 -16.25 3.30
C ASP A 347 -22.79 -15.25 2.30
N GLU A 348 -23.92 -15.67 1.72
CA GLU A 348 -24.71 -14.88 0.76
C GLU A 348 -25.27 -13.58 1.35
N GLU A 349 -25.53 -13.55 2.67
CA GLU A 349 -26.01 -12.35 3.34
C GLU A 349 -24.93 -11.25 3.32
N THR A 350 -23.68 -11.65 3.51
CA THR A 350 -22.50 -10.77 3.42
C THR A 350 -22.30 -10.24 2.01
N TRP A 351 -22.47 -11.10 0.99
CA TRP A 351 -22.50 -10.66 -0.41
C TRP A 351 -23.64 -9.69 -0.70
N ASN A 352 -24.83 -9.92 -0.13
CA ASN A 352 -25.95 -8.99 -0.25
C ASN A 352 -25.63 -7.64 0.39
N VAL A 353 -24.95 -7.58 1.55
CA VAL A 353 -24.48 -6.31 2.12
C VAL A 353 -23.58 -5.57 1.12
N LYS A 354 -22.59 -6.23 0.52
CA LYS A 354 -21.74 -5.61 -0.52
C LYS A 354 -22.56 -5.10 -1.69
N TYR A 355 -23.55 -5.87 -2.16
CA TYR A 355 -24.47 -5.43 -3.20
C TYR A 355 -25.27 -4.18 -2.80
N GLN A 356 -25.83 -4.12 -1.58
CA GLN A 356 -26.57 -2.95 -1.11
C GLN A 356 -25.68 -1.70 -1.00
N LEU A 357 -24.44 -1.85 -0.52
CA LEU A 357 -23.46 -0.77 -0.47
C LEU A 357 -23.18 -0.24 -1.89
N GLU A 358 -22.90 -1.12 -2.85
CA GLU A 358 -22.66 -0.73 -4.25
C GLU A 358 -23.89 -0.09 -4.91
N LYS A 359 -25.09 -0.61 -4.61
CA LYS A 359 -26.38 -0.09 -5.11
C LYS A 359 -26.70 1.31 -4.60
N SER A 360 -26.22 1.67 -3.41
CA SER A 360 -26.51 2.96 -2.80
C SER A 360 -25.94 4.16 -3.56
N LEU A 361 -26.46 5.35 -3.26
CA LEU A 361 -25.92 6.62 -3.74
C LEU A 361 -24.58 7.00 -3.09
N ALA A 362 -24.13 6.33 -2.03
CA ALA A 362 -22.83 6.64 -1.44
C ALA A 362 -21.71 6.44 -2.48
N ILE A 363 -20.68 7.28 -2.45
CA ILE A 363 -19.49 7.13 -3.27
C ILE A 363 -18.65 6.00 -2.69
N LYS A 364 -18.34 4.98 -3.50
CA LYS A 364 -17.53 3.85 -3.05
C LYS A 364 -16.04 4.13 -3.28
N CYS A 365 -15.24 3.68 -2.32
CA CYS A 365 -13.79 3.75 -2.35
C CYS A 365 -13.17 2.39 -1.99
N PRO A 366 -12.89 1.53 -3.00
CA PRO A 366 -13.27 1.67 -4.41
C PRO A 366 -14.68 1.12 -4.71
N CYS A 367 -15.22 1.45 -5.88
CA CYS A 367 -16.40 0.78 -6.44
C CYS A 367 -16.09 -0.61 -7.00
N ILE A 368 -17.12 -1.40 -7.31
CA ILE A 368 -16.97 -2.78 -7.77
C ILE A 368 -16.15 -2.91 -9.07
N GLN A 369 -16.26 -1.96 -10.01
CA GLN A 369 -15.49 -1.98 -11.26
C GLN A 369 -13.99 -1.83 -11.03
N TYR A 370 -13.62 -1.00 -10.06
CA TYR A 370 -12.22 -0.82 -9.68
C TYR A 370 -11.66 -2.10 -9.06
N MET A 371 -12.46 -2.84 -8.28
CA MET A 371 -12.05 -4.15 -7.76
C MET A 371 -11.80 -5.16 -8.89
N LEU A 372 -12.65 -5.19 -9.92
CA LEU A 372 -12.49 -6.07 -11.09
C LEU A 372 -11.25 -5.66 -11.94
N ALA A 373 -11.01 -4.36 -12.09
CA ALA A 373 -9.82 -3.85 -12.77
C ALA A 373 -8.52 -4.14 -12.01
N ASN A 374 -8.58 -4.32 -10.68
CA ASN A 374 -7.42 -4.57 -9.82
C ASN A 374 -6.90 -6.02 -9.88
N THR A 375 -7.29 -6.82 -10.86
CA THR A 375 -6.86 -8.23 -10.96
C THR A 375 -5.48 -8.34 -11.61
N LYS A 376 -4.73 -9.38 -11.22
CA LYS A 376 -3.39 -9.65 -11.76
C LYS A 376 -3.45 -9.95 -13.25
N ILE A 377 -4.54 -10.54 -13.73
CA ILE A 377 -4.72 -10.80 -15.16
C ILE A 377 -4.92 -9.53 -15.99
N ILE A 378 -5.60 -8.51 -15.43
CA ILE A 378 -5.70 -7.20 -16.07
C ILE A 378 -4.31 -6.55 -16.14
N GLN A 379 -3.50 -6.64 -15.09
CA GLN A 379 -2.11 -6.18 -15.13
C GLN A 379 -1.28 -6.93 -16.21
N ALA A 380 -1.46 -8.24 -16.35
CA ALA A 380 -0.80 -9.02 -17.39
C ALA A 380 -1.24 -8.60 -18.80
N ALA A 381 -2.54 -8.36 -19.02
CA ALA A 381 -3.07 -7.83 -20.28
C ALA A 381 -2.45 -6.47 -20.61
N LEU A 382 -2.46 -5.54 -19.65
CA LEU A 382 -1.92 -4.17 -19.79
C LEU A 382 -0.41 -4.15 -20.01
N SER A 383 0.32 -5.22 -19.69
CA SER A 383 1.75 -5.35 -20.00
C SER A 383 2.04 -5.57 -21.48
N LYS A 384 1.04 -5.96 -22.27
CA LYS A 384 1.18 -6.18 -23.71
C LYS A 384 0.81 -4.91 -24.47
N PRO A 385 1.64 -4.45 -25.43
CA PRO A 385 1.39 -3.27 -26.27
C PRO A 385 -0.02 -3.21 -26.90
N LYS A 386 -0.53 -4.35 -27.39
CA LYS A 386 -1.84 -4.48 -28.03
C LYS A 386 -3.01 -4.02 -27.15
N TYR A 387 -2.94 -4.28 -25.84
CA TYR A 387 -4.04 -3.92 -24.92
C TYR A 387 -3.82 -2.54 -24.30
N LEU A 388 -2.59 -2.14 -24.00
CA LEU A 388 -2.31 -0.81 -23.47
C LEU A 388 -2.68 0.30 -24.46
N SER A 389 -2.52 0.04 -25.77
CA SER A 389 -2.85 0.99 -26.84
C SER A 389 -4.34 1.35 -26.91
N ARG A 390 -5.22 0.53 -26.33
CA ARG A 390 -6.65 0.83 -26.16
C ARG A 390 -6.88 2.03 -25.23
N PHE A 391 -5.98 2.25 -24.26
CA PHE A 391 -6.15 3.26 -23.23
C PHE A 391 -5.22 4.47 -23.37
N PHE A 392 -4.09 4.32 -24.05
CA PHE A 392 -3.15 5.41 -24.36
C PHE A 392 -2.59 5.27 -25.77
N PRO A 393 -2.47 6.37 -26.54
CA PRO A 393 -1.78 6.34 -27.82
C PRO A 393 -0.35 5.80 -27.67
N PRO A 394 0.13 4.89 -28.55
CA PRO A 394 1.45 4.28 -28.44
C PRO A 394 2.65 5.24 -28.39
N ASP A 395 2.50 6.44 -28.94
CA ASP A 395 3.49 7.51 -28.98
C ASP A 395 3.40 8.48 -27.79
N SER A 396 2.37 8.36 -26.96
CA SER A 396 2.20 9.23 -25.79
C SER A 396 3.24 8.94 -24.70
N THR A 397 3.68 9.99 -24.01
CA THR A 397 4.61 9.86 -22.87
C THR A 397 4.09 8.91 -21.80
N SER A 398 2.78 8.95 -21.49
CA SER A 398 2.15 8.05 -20.52
C SER A 398 2.25 6.58 -20.96
N TYR A 399 2.01 6.26 -22.24
CA TYR A 399 2.15 4.91 -22.77
C TYR A 399 3.56 4.37 -22.59
N VAL A 400 4.57 5.12 -23.05
CA VAL A 400 5.99 4.73 -22.96
C VAL A 400 6.42 4.56 -21.51
N ASN A 401 6.01 5.50 -20.64
CA ASN A 401 6.34 5.44 -19.23
C ASN A 401 5.73 4.23 -18.53
N ILE A 402 4.43 3.99 -18.69
CA ILE A 402 3.74 2.83 -18.10
C ILE A 402 4.38 1.53 -18.59
N LEU A 403 4.51 1.36 -19.91
CA LEU A 403 5.03 0.13 -20.52
C LEU A 403 6.45 -0.18 -20.01
N SER A 404 7.29 0.86 -19.84
CA SER A 404 8.66 0.70 -19.33
C SER A 404 8.74 0.11 -17.92
N THR A 405 7.68 0.21 -17.13
CA THR A 405 7.64 -0.33 -15.75
C THR A 405 7.26 -1.80 -15.69
N PHE A 406 6.74 -2.40 -16.76
CA PHE A 406 6.38 -3.82 -16.71
C PHE A 406 7.61 -4.71 -16.90
N VAL A 407 7.56 -5.87 -16.24
CA VAL A 407 8.32 -7.06 -16.60
C VAL A 407 7.42 -7.98 -17.43
N HIS A 408 8.01 -8.98 -18.08
CA HIS A 408 7.24 -9.96 -18.84
C HIS A 408 6.24 -10.69 -17.94
N GLN A 409 5.00 -10.76 -18.41
CA GLN A 409 3.87 -11.42 -17.76
C GLN A 409 3.16 -12.29 -18.80
N TYR A 410 2.78 -13.49 -18.38
CA TYR A 410 2.18 -14.51 -19.22
C TYR A 410 0.91 -15.01 -18.55
N THR A 411 -0.17 -15.12 -19.34
CA THR A 411 -1.30 -15.97 -18.99
C THR A 411 -0.94 -17.42 -19.28
N LEU A 412 -1.64 -18.36 -18.65
CA LEU A 412 -1.42 -19.79 -18.85
C LEU A 412 -2.51 -20.44 -19.71
N ASP A 413 -3.29 -19.62 -20.41
CA ASP A 413 -4.42 -20.05 -21.24
C ASP A 413 -4.56 -19.14 -22.45
N GLU A 414 -4.89 -19.75 -23.60
CA GLU A 414 -5.02 -19.08 -24.90
C GLU A 414 -6.39 -18.41 -25.09
N GLU A 415 -7.44 -18.83 -24.37
CA GLU A 415 -8.81 -18.29 -24.52
C GLU A 415 -8.88 -16.79 -24.21
N MET A 416 -7.94 -16.29 -23.42
CA MET A 416 -7.85 -14.88 -23.04
C MET A 416 -7.19 -14.01 -24.11
N GLU A 417 -6.54 -14.62 -25.11
CA GLU A 417 -5.77 -13.97 -26.18
C GLU A 417 -4.62 -13.05 -25.71
N ILE A 418 -4.28 -13.09 -24.41
CA ILE A 418 -3.20 -12.27 -23.84
C ILE A 418 -1.82 -12.85 -24.17
N SER A 419 -1.70 -14.17 -24.10
CA SER A 419 -0.48 -14.91 -24.48
C SER A 419 -0.87 -16.00 -25.45
N ASP A 420 -0.09 -16.15 -26.53
CA ASP A 420 -0.30 -17.23 -27.50
C ASP A 420 0.34 -18.56 -27.05
N SER A 421 0.03 -19.63 -27.77
CA SER A 421 0.52 -20.99 -27.47
C SER A 421 2.06 -21.07 -27.40
N THR A 422 2.76 -20.27 -28.21
CA THR A 422 4.22 -20.26 -28.28
C THR A 422 4.81 -19.55 -27.07
N GLU A 423 4.26 -18.39 -26.69
CA GLU A 423 4.62 -17.66 -25.48
C GLU A 423 4.37 -18.51 -24.23
N ILE A 424 3.22 -19.18 -24.15
CA ILE A 424 2.85 -20.04 -23.02
C ILE A 424 3.84 -21.21 -22.92
N HIS A 425 4.07 -21.94 -24.01
CA HIS A 425 4.99 -23.07 -24.02
C HIS A 425 6.40 -22.64 -23.60
N TYR A 426 6.91 -21.53 -24.18
CA TYR A 426 8.21 -20.98 -23.81
C TYR A 426 8.29 -20.62 -22.33
N ALA A 427 7.32 -19.84 -21.82
CA ALA A 427 7.35 -19.36 -20.45
C ALA A 427 7.25 -20.50 -19.43
N VAL A 428 6.42 -21.52 -19.71
CA VAL A 428 6.30 -22.71 -18.86
C VAL A 428 7.60 -23.52 -18.90
N SER A 429 8.14 -23.83 -20.08
CA SER A 429 9.40 -24.57 -20.18
C SER A 429 10.57 -23.85 -19.50
N ASP A 430 10.73 -22.54 -19.73
CA ASP A 430 11.80 -21.75 -19.12
C ASP A 430 11.65 -21.68 -17.60
N CYS A 431 10.43 -21.51 -17.11
CA CYS A 431 10.14 -21.49 -15.68
C CYS A 431 10.41 -22.84 -15.00
N LEU A 432 10.07 -23.96 -15.64
CA LEU A 432 10.36 -25.28 -15.07
C LEU A 432 11.86 -25.60 -15.03
N LEU A 433 12.67 -24.97 -15.89
CA LEU A 433 14.13 -25.04 -15.84
C LEU A 433 14.74 -24.08 -14.81
N ARG A 434 14.15 -22.89 -14.66
CA ARG A 434 14.66 -21.79 -13.83
C ARG A 434 13.53 -21.17 -12.98
N PRO A 435 13.00 -21.88 -11.98
CA PRO A 435 11.82 -21.43 -11.25
C PRO A 435 12.07 -20.16 -10.42
N ASP A 436 13.31 -19.92 -10.00
CA ASP A 436 13.68 -18.71 -9.26
C ASP A 436 13.60 -17.41 -10.07
N ASP A 437 13.58 -17.52 -11.41
CA ASP A 437 13.44 -16.38 -12.33
C ASP A 437 11.97 -15.94 -12.49
N TYR A 438 11.03 -16.60 -11.81
CA TYR A 438 9.61 -16.40 -11.96
C TYR A 438 8.87 -16.31 -10.62
N VAL A 439 7.65 -15.77 -10.69
CA VAL A 439 6.64 -15.84 -9.65
C VAL A 439 5.31 -16.20 -10.29
N LEU A 440 4.61 -17.18 -9.71
CA LEU A 440 3.25 -17.55 -10.12
C LEU A 440 2.27 -16.89 -9.16
N LYS A 441 1.37 -16.07 -9.70
CA LYS A 441 0.45 -15.24 -8.92
C LYS A 441 -1.01 -15.64 -9.19
N PRO A 442 -1.79 -16.03 -8.18
CA PRO A 442 -3.24 -16.18 -8.33
C PRO A 442 -3.96 -14.83 -8.40
N GLN A 443 -5.25 -14.80 -8.76
CA GLN A 443 -6.10 -13.61 -8.65
C GLN A 443 -6.54 -13.36 -7.19
N ARG A 444 -5.58 -13.13 -6.30
CA ARG A 444 -5.81 -12.75 -4.90
C ARG A 444 -5.03 -11.51 -4.52
N GLU A 445 -5.64 -10.74 -3.62
CA GLU A 445 -5.07 -9.55 -2.99
C GLU A 445 -4.77 -9.84 -1.52
N GLY A 446 -3.87 -9.05 -0.94
CA GLY A 446 -3.27 -9.36 0.36
C GLY A 446 -2.13 -10.37 0.19
N GLY A 447 -1.00 -10.11 0.84
CA GLY A 447 0.19 -10.98 0.73
C GLY A 447 -0.09 -12.43 1.18
N GLY A 448 0.80 -13.35 0.81
CA GLY A 448 0.74 -14.77 1.21
C GLY A 448 0.20 -15.73 0.16
N ASN A 449 -0.05 -15.26 -1.06
CA ASN A 449 -0.74 -16.04 -2.10
C ASN A 449 0.17 -16.47 -3.26
N ASN A 450 1.40 -15.96 -3.33
CA ASN A 450 2.27 -16.18 -4.48
C ASN A 450 3.13 -17.43 -4.31
N TYR A 451 3.44 -18.11 -5.40
CA TYR A 451 4.32 -19.28 -5.41
C TYR A 451 5.69 -18.91 -5.99
N PHE A 452 6.75 -19.44 -5.37
CA PHE A 452 8.15 -19.19 -5.73
C PHE A 452 8.96 -20.49 -5.78
N GLY A 453 10.07 -20.51 -6.54
CA GLY A 453 11.03 -21.62 -6.53
C GLY A 453 10.39 -22.99 -6.78
N GLU A 454 10.75 -23.98 -5.97
CA GLU A 454 10.23 -25.35 -6.12
C GLU A 454 8.70 -25.44 -5.96
N GLU A 455 8.12 -24.65 -5.06
CA GLU A 455 6.67 -24.61 -4.83
C GLU A 455 5.93 -24.12 -6.09
N LEU A 456 6.49 -23.11 -6.76
CA LEU A 456 6.02 -22.65 -8.06
C LEU A 456 6.05 -23.79 -9.07
N ALA A 457 7.20 -24.45 -9.24
CA ALA A 457 7.34 -25.51 -10.24
C ALA A 457 6.35 -26.66 -10.02
N HIS A 458 6.14 -27.07 -8.77
CA HIS A 458 5.14 -28.08 -8.41
C HIS A 458 3.72 -27.62 -8.73
N LYS A 459 3.35 -26.40 -8.32
CA LYS A 459 2.01 -25.86 -8.57
C LYS A 459 1.75 -25.68 -10.07
N LEU A 460 2.73 -25.19 -10.82
CA LEU A 460 2.62 -25.00 -12.27
C LEU A 460 2.38 -26.34 -12.99
N LYS A 461 3.15 -27.39 -12.65
CA LYS A 461 2.93 -28.75 -13.18
C LYS A 461 1.54 -29.29 -12.88
N SER A 462 1.01 -29.01 -11.68
CA SER A 462 -0.32 -29.52 -11.29
C SER A 462 -1.47 -28.83 -12.01
N ILE A 463 -1.32 -27.55 -12.39
CA ILE A 463 -2.42 -26.76 -12.96
C ILE A 463 -2.39 -26.64 -14.48
N ILE A 464 -1.25 -26.81 -15.16
CA ILE A 464 -1.11 -26.44 -16.59
C ILE A 464 -2.10 -27.17 -17.51
N ASN A 465 -2.47 -28.40 -17.17
CA ASN A 465 -3.45 -29.20 -17.91
C ASN A 465 -4.87 -29.14 -17.33
N HIS A 466 -5.12 -28.26 -16.35
CA HIS A 466 -6.39 -28.09 -15.65
C HIS A 466 -6.98 -26.69 -15.91
N PRO A 467 -8.32 -26.50 -15.94
CA PRO A 467 -8.93 -25.18 -16.10
C PRO A 467 -8.47 -24.15 -15.07
N GLU A 468 -8.05 -24.60 -13.89
CA GLU A 468 -7.51 -23.74 -12.82
C GLU A 468 -6.33 -22.88 -13.26
N ARG A 469 -5.58 -23.24 -14.32
CA ARG A 469 -4.49 -22.38 -14.86
C ARG A 469 -4.95 -20.97 -15.21
N LYS A 470 -6.23 -20.79 -15.59
CA LYS A 470 -6.86 -19.49 -15.89
C LYS A 470 -6.86 -18.55 -14.69
N PHE A 471 -6.73 -19.09 -13.49
CA PHE A 471 -6.68 -18.31 -12.25
C PHE A 471 -5.30 -17.68 -11.99
N TYR A 472 -4.27 -18.08 -12.71
CA TYR A 472 -2.90 -17.65 -12.45
C TYR A 472 -2.29 -16.86 -13.60
N ILE A 473 -1.35 -15.99 -13.24
CA ILE A 473 -0.37 -15.44 -14.18
C ILE A 473 1.04 -15.89 -13.79
N LEU A 474 1.90 -16.05 -14.78
CA LEU A 474 3.32 -16.28 -14.58
C LEU A 474 4.06 -14.98 -14.92
N MET A 475 4.83 -14.46 -13.98
CA MET A 475 5.51 -13.16 -14.11
C MET A 475 7.02 -13.37 -13.92
N LYS A 476 7.84 -12.77 -14.79
CA LYS A 476 9.29 -12.72 -14.58
C LYS A 476 9.59 -12.02 -13.25
N ARG A 477 10.45 -12.63 -12.43
CA ARG A 477 10.80 -12.10 -11.12
C ARG A 477 11.64 -10.85 -11.29
N ILE A 478 11.26 -9.80 -10.57
CA ILE A 478 12.09 -8.59 -10.49
C ILE A 478 13.32 -8.92 -9.64
N GLN A 479 14.51 -8.58 -10.15
CA GLN A 479 15.78 -8.73 -9.43
C GLN A 479 16.11 -7.45 -8.64
N PRO A 480 15.78 -7.35 -7.34
CA PRO A 480 16.08 -6.16 -6.54
C PRO A 480 17.56 -6.07 -6.16
N TYR A 481 18.02 -4.86 -5.85
CA TYR A 481 19.26 -4.70 -5.07
C TYR A 481 19.04 -5.14 -3.62
N THR A 482 20.12 -5.52 -2.94
CA THR A 482 20.09 -5.86 -1.51
C THR A 482 20.86 -4.84 -0.70
N PHE A 483 20.42 -4.59 0.52
CA PHE A 483 21.07 -3.69 1.47
C PHE A 483 20.96 -4.26 2.90
N GLU A 484 21.71 -3.68 3.83
CA GLU A 484 21.73 -4.06 5.24
C GLU A 484 21.03 -2.99 6.10
N ASN A 485 20.24 -3.45 7.06
CA ASN A 485 19.59 -2.61 8.06
C ASN A 485 19.23 -3.44 9.31
N TYR A 486 18.64 -2.79 10.31
CA TYR A 486 18.14 -3.43 11.52
C TYR A 486 16.62 -3.35 11.55
N VAL A 487 15.98 -4.39 12.10
CA VAL A 487 14.53 -4.47 12.26
C VAL A 487 14.15 -4.23 13.71
N LEU A 488 13.20 -3.32 13.92
CA LEU A 488 12.57 -3.00 15.19
C LEU A 488 11.22 -3.71 15.27
N ASP A 489 11.08 -4.64 16.19
CA ASP A 489 9.82 -5.35 16.45
C ASP A 489 9.67 -5.67 17.94
N SER A 490 8.57 -6.31 18.34
CA SER A 490 8.33 -6.63 19.76
C SER A 490 9.38 -7.59 20.36
N SER A 491 10.12 -8.33 19.52
CA SER A 491 11.20 -9.24 19.96
C SER A 491 12.54 -8.52 20.14
N SER A 492 12.78 -7.43 19.40
CA SER A 492 14.02 -6.65 19.47
C SER A 492 14.23 -5.95 20.82
N MET A 493 13.22 -5.93 21.71
CA MET A 493 13.35 -5.45 23.09
C MET A 493 14.09 -6.44 24.01
N PHE A 494 14.25 -7.70 23.59
CA PHE A 494 14.75 -8.79 24.44
C PHE A 494 15.94 -9.54 23.84
N LYS A 495 16.35 -9.21 22.60
CA LYS A 495 17.47 -9.84 21.89
C LYS A 495 18.39 -8.79 21.30
N GLU A 496 19.68 -9.09 21.27
CA GLU A 496 20.67 -8.29 20.54
C GLU A 496 20.29 -8.26 19.06
N SER A 497 20.23 -7.07 18.46
CA SER A 497 19.74 -6.92 17.08
C SER A 497 20.89 -7.05 16.10
N GLU A 498 20.81 -8.06 15.23
CA GLU A 498 21.74 -8.26 14.12
C GLU A 498 21.29 -7.51 12.87
N ALA A 499 22.25 -7.04 12.08
CA ALA A 499 21.97 -6.49 10.76
C ALA A 499 21.43 -7.60 9.85
N ARG A 500 20.37 -7.29 9.09
CA ARG A 500 19.75 -8.21 8.15
C ARG A 500 19.93 -7.70 6.73
N ARG A 501 20.17 -8.63 5.79
CA ARG A 501 20.09 -8.34 4.36
C ARG A 501 18.63 -8.26 3.95
N MET A 502 18.27 -7.20 3.25
CA MET A 502 16.89 -6.87 2.92
C MET A 502 16.76 -6.39 1.48
N VAL A 503 15.51 -6.39 1.02
CA VAL A 503 15.07 -5.82 -0.26
C VAL A 503 13.94 -4.83 -0.02
N THR A 504 13.84 -3.80 -0.85
CA THR A 504 12.81 -2.76 -0.74
C THR A 504 11.73 -2.89 -1.81
N GLU A 505 10.52 -2.50 -1.45
CA GLU A 505 9.39 -2.26 -2.35
C GLU A 505 8.84 -0.85 -2.11
N ILE A 506 8.86 -0.02 -3.16
CA ILE A 506 8.42 1.37 -3.16
C ILE A 506 6.94 1.39 -3.55
N GLY A 507 6.08 1.81 -2.63
CA GLY A 507 4.68 2.11 -2.92
C GLY A 507 4.47 3.58 -3.18
N ILE A 508 3.83 3.95 -4.27
CA ILE A 508 3.41 5.32 -4.57
C ILE A 508 1.90 5.40 -4.44
N PHE A 509 1.42 6.24 -3.53
CA PHE A 509 -0.01 6.43 -3.35
C PHE A 509 -0.55 7.38 -4.41
N GLY A 510 -1.77 7.15 -4.87
CA GLY A 510 -2.48 8.07 -5.75
C GLY A 510 -3.95 8.17 -5.41
N ALA A 511 -4.53 9.35 -5.59
CA ALA A 511 -5.96 9.58 -5.43
C ALA A 511 -6.57 10.00 -6.77
N ILE A 512 -7.73 9.42 -7.09
CA ILE A 512 -8.53 9.78 -8.26
C ILE A 512 -10.00 9.90 -7.88
N LEU A 513 -10.64 11.00 -8.27
CA LEU A 513 -12.06 11.26 -8.09
C LEU A 513 -12.64 11.63 -9.45
N ALA A 514 -13.61 10.86 -9.91
CA ALA A 514 -14.10 10.96 -11.29
C ALA A 514 -15.60 10.68 -11.36
N ARG A 515 -16.24 11.18 -12.42
CA ARG A 515 -17.58 10.78 -12.85
C ARG A 515 -17.51 10.38 -14.31
N LYS A 516 -17.71 9.09 -14.60
CA LYS A 516 -17.51 8.54 -15.96
C LYS A 516 -16.15 9.03 -16.49
N ASN A 517 -16.09 9.64 -17.67
CA ASN A 517 -14.84 10.12 -18.27
C ASN A 517 -14.32 11.46 -17.70
N HIS A 518 -15.07 12.12 -16.81
CA HIS A 518 -14.66 13.42 -16.25
C HIS A 518 -13.88 13.23 -14.96
N ILE A 519 -12.64 13.75 -14.94
CA ILE A 519 -11.71 13.62 -13.81
C ILE A 519 -11.70 14.92 -13.00
N PHE A 520 -12.12 14.86 -11.74
CA PHE A 520 -12.10 16.00 -10.81
C PHE A 520 -10.81 16.07 -9.99
N LEU A 521 -10.23 14.92 -9.68
CA LEU A 521 -8.96 14.79 -8.97
C LEU A 521 -8.14 13.68 -9.62
N ASN A 522 -6.86 13.92 -9.88
CA ASN A 522 -5.88 12.87 -10.21
C ASN A 522 -4.50 13.31 -9.71
N GLU A 523 -4.05 12.73 -8.61
CA GLU A 523 -2.80 13.15 -7.96
C GLU A 523 -1.93 11.99 -7.48
N CYS A 524 -0.64 12.28 -7.35
CA CYS A 524 0.30 11.49 -6.56
C CYS A 524 0.18 11.95 -5.09
N SER A 525 -0.20 11.03 -4.22
CA SER A 525 -0.61 11.27 -2.84
C SER A 525 0.43 10.75 -1.84
N GLY A 526 1.72 10.84 -2.15
CA GLY A 526 2.79 10.43 -1.23
C GLY A 526 3.38 9.05 -1.56
N HIS A 527 4.11 8.47 -0.60
CA HIS A 527 4.87 7.25 -0.82
C HIS A 527 4.93 6.37 0.44
N LEU A 528 5.28 5.11 0.22
CA LEU A 528 5.52 4.07 1.21
C LEU A 528 6.82 3.38 0.81
N LEU A 529 7.62 2.99 1.80
CA LEU A 529 8.66 2.01 1.59
C LEU A 529 8.36 0.81 2.48
N ARG A 530 8.40 -0.37 1.88
CA ARG A 530 8.34 -1.65 2.60
C ARG A 530 9.67 -2.34 2.40
N SER A 531 10.20 -2.90 3.48
CA SER A 531 11.43 -3.67 3.44
C SER A 531 11.19 -5.05 4.00
N LYS A 532 11.81 -6.07 3.41
CA LYS A 532 11.71 -7.45 3.91
C LYS A 532 13.07 -8.13 3.89
N PRO A 533 13.33 -9.08 4.81
CA PRO A 533 14.51 -9.93 4.73
C PRO A 533 14.62 -10.60 3.36
N LEU A 534 15.83 -10.77 2.86
CA LEU A 534 16.10 -11.38 1.55
C LEU A 534 15.51 -12.79 1.45
N GLU A 535 15.51 -13.52 2.56
CA GLU A 535 15.01 -14.89 2.69
C GLU A 535 13.47 -14.95 2.71
N SER A 536 12.80 -13.81 2.83
CA SER A 536 11.35 -13.74 2.90
C SER A 536 10.73 -13.57 1.51
N ASN A 537 9.99 -14.59 1.09
CA ASN A 537 9.22 -14.54 -0.16
C ASN A 537 8.03 -13.56 -0.04
N GLU A 538 7.49 -13.35 1.15
CA GLU A 538 6.29 -12.53 1.40
C GLU A 538 6.60 -11.13 1.94
N GLY A 539 5.73 -10.16 1.62
CA GLY A 539 5.93 -8.74 1.96
C GLY A 539 4.99 -8.17 3.02
N GLY A 540 4.12 -8.99 3.61
CA GLY A 540 3.10 -8.55 4.55
C GLY A 540 3.67 -8.07 5.89
N ILE A 541 3.56 -6.76 6.20
CA ILE A 541 4.12 -6.17 7.44
C ILE A 541 3.35 -6.63 8.68
N VAL A 542 2.01 -6.58 8.65
CA VAL A 542 1.17 -6.96 9.80
C VAL A 542 1.32 -8.45 10.11
N ALA A 543 1.42 -9.27 9.06
CA ALA A 543 1.66 -10.72 9.13
C ALA A 543 3.09 -11.09 9.59
N GLY A 544 4.02 -10.12 9.64
CA GLY A 544 5.37 -10.32 10.18
C GLY A 544 6.45 -10.69 9.15
N PHE A 545 6.13 -10.69 7.86
CA PHE A 545 7.08 -10.98 6.78
C PHE A 545 7.88 -9.75 6.34
N GLY A 546 7.31 -8.55 6.51
CA GLY A 546 7.92 -7.28 6.13
C GLY A 546 7.99 -6.27 7.28
N CYS A 547 8.63 -5.14 6.99
CA CYS A 547 8.86 -4.01 7.88
C CYS A 547 8.43 -2.72 7.20
N LEU A 548 7.85 -1.79 7.96
CA LEU A 548 7.62 -0.42 7.51
C LEU A 548 8.95 0.34 7.41
N ASP A 549 9.14 1.13 6.36
CA ASP A 549 10.39 1.85 6.10
C ASP A 549 10.11 3.26 5.51
N SER A 550 11.15 4.07 5.32
CA SER A 550 11.14 5.29 4.50
C SER A 550 12.40 5.40 3.66
N PRO A 551 12.36 6.04 2.48
CA PRO A 551 13.54 6.20 1.65
C PRO A 551 14.56 7.16 2.27
N PHE A 552 15.84 6.82 2.09
CA PHE A 552 16.98 7.73 2.21
C PHE A 552 17.49 8.02 0.80
N LEU A 553 17.30 9.25 0.35
CA LEU A 553 17.62 9.66 -1.01
C LEU A 553 19.13 9.68 -1.23
N VAL A 554 19.55 9.00 -2.29
CA VAL A 554 20.94 8.96 -2.78
C VAL A 554 21.05 9.47 -4.19
#